data_AF-A0A091U445-F1
#
_entry.id   AF-A0A091U445-F1
#
_cell.length_a   1.000
_cell.length_b   1.000
_cell.length_c   1.000
_cell.angle_alpha   90.00
_cell.angle_beta   90.00
_cell.angle_gamma   90.00
#
_symmetry.space_group_name_H-M   'P 1'
#
loop_
_entity.id
_entity.type
_entity.pdbx_description
1 polymer ?
#
loop_
_entity_poly.entity_id
_entity_poly.type
_entity_poly.pdbx_seq_one_letter_code
_entity_poly.pdbx_strand_id
1 'polypeptide(L)'
;EDHLKVHKMKKKVLRKQVRAQHTLMRHEGIECISYPTQSLVIANAGLGNGMSRHQLLGIIEEYGLVETLLMPPNKPYSFVKYGTTEEAKKAFDALNGKEVTLEDFGQNIVLYINFVEKVFWQNAVPTNLPPGLMVIEKIISPEEERKMLESINWVGDEDTQNAQKTLKHRRVKHFGYEFCYDNNNVDKDKPLPGGLPEICNLFLEKCLKQ
;
A
#
# COMPACT_ATOMS: atom_id res chain seq x y z
N GLU A 1 -10.36 -12.60 -29.06
CA GLU A 1 -9.69 -12.61 -27.72
C GLU A 1 -9.60 -11.24 -27.06
N ASP A 2 -9.39 -10.14 -27.80
CA ASP A 2 -9.22 -8.80 -27.20
C ASP A 2 -10.45 -8.26 -26.47
N HIS A 3 -11.66 -8.47 -26.98
CA HIS A 3 -12.89 -8.04 -26.28
C HIS A 3 -13.03 -8.66 -24.89
N LEU A 4 -12.61 -9.92 -24.72
CA LEU A 4 -12.66 -10.62 -23.43
C LEU A 4 -11.60 -10.07 -22.46
N LYS A 5 -10.41 -9.73 -22.95
CA LYS A 5 -9.34 -9.09 -22.16
C LYS A 5 -9.76 -7.70 -21.68
N VAL A 6 -10.29 -6.87 -22.57
CA VAL A 6 -10.81 -5.52 -22.25
C VAL A 6 -11.94 -5.61 -21.23
N HIS A 7 -12.88 -6.54 -21.38
CA HIS A 7 -13.95 -6.74 -20.41
C HIS A 7 -13.41 -7.14 -19.03
N LYS A 8 -12.44 -8.07 -18.97
CA LYS A 8 -11.81 -8.49 -17.71
C LYS A 8 -11.10 -7.32 -17.02
N MET A 9 -10.42 -6.45 -17.77
CA MET A 9 -9.77 -5.25 -17.26
C MET A 9 -10.77 -4.24 -16.71
N LYS A 10 -11.85 -3.92 -17.44
CA LYS A 10 -12.93 -3.03 -16.95
C LYS A 10 -13.56 -3.55 -15.66
N LYS A 11 -13.84 -4.86 -15.57
CA LYS A 11 -14.36 -5.50 -14.35
C LYS A 11 -13.35 -5.46 -13.20
N LYS A 12 -12.04 -5.48 -13.48
CA LYS A 12 -10.99 -5.32 -12.47
C LYS A 12 -10.96 -3.90 -11.92
N VAL A 13 -10.99 -2.89 -12.81
CA VAL A 13 -11.02 -1.47 -12.41
C VAL A 13 -12.24 -1.19 -11.55
N LEU A 14 -13.44 -1.58 -11.99
CA LEU A 14 -14.67 -1.38 -11.21
C LEU A 14 -14.61 -2.01 -9.82
N ARG A 15 -14.15 -3.26 -9.70
CA ARG A 15 -13.98 -3.93 -8.39
C ARG A 15 -13.01 -3.19 -7.47
N LYS A 16 -11.94 -2.63 -8.03
CA LYS A 16 -10.93 -1.88 -7.27
C LYS A 16 -11.43 -0.49 -6.88
N GLN A 17 -12.18 0.17 -7.75
CA GLN A 17 -12.88 1.43 -7.47
C GLN A 17 -13.89 1.25 -6.32
N VAL A 18 -14.75 0.22 -6.38
CA VAL A 18 -15.70 -0.10 -5.30
C VAL A 18 -14.98 -0.41 -3.99
N ARG A 19 -13.85 -1.12 -4.04
CA ARG A 19 -13.02 -1.35 -2.85
C ARG A 19 -12.46 -0.04 -2.28
N ALA A 20 -12.02 0.88 -3.15
CA ALA A 20 -11.56 2.20 -2.72
C ALA A 20 -12.69 3.00 -2.04
N GLN A 21 -13.90 2.98 -2.60
CA GLN A 21 -15.08 3.60 -1.98
C GLN A 21 -15.34 3.04 -0.58
N HIS A 22 -15.35 1.72 -0.42
CA HIS A 22 -15.55 1.09 0.89
C HIS A 22 -14.44 1.45 1.90
N THR A 23 -13.18 1.53 1.47
CA THR A 23 -12.08 1.95 2.35
C THR A 23 -12.24 3.40 2.78
N LEU A 24 -12.52 4.30 1.84
CA LEU A 24 -12.74 5.73 2.09
C LEU A 24 -13.90 5.93 3.08
N MET A 25 -15.00 5.22 2.89
CA MET A 25 -16.13 5.26 3.84
C MET A 25 -15.76 4.73 5.22
N ARG A 26 -15.18 3.52 5.28
CA ARG A 26 -14.92 2.84 6.55
C ARG A 26 -13.91 3.57 7.44
N HIS A 27 -12.87 4.14 6.84
CA HIS A 27 -11.74 4.70 7.59
C HIS A 27 -11.75 6.21 7.68
N GLU A 28 -12.37 6.90 6.71
CA GLU A 28 -12.33 8.35 6.61
C GLU A 28 -13.73 8.99 6.63
N GLY A 29 -14.80 8.19 6.58
CA GLY A 29 -16.18 8.70 6.52
C GLY A 29 -16.53 9.45 5.24
N ILE A 30 -15.78 9.23 4.14
CA ILE A 30 -15.95 9.95 2.87
C ILE A 30 -16.97 9.22 1.99
N GLU A 31 -18.15 9.80 1.84
CA GLU A 31 -19.23 9.26 1.02
C GLU A 31 -19.00 9.48 -0.47
N CYS A 32 -18.84 8.37 -1.19
CA CYS A 32 -18.74 8.34 -2.64
C CYS A 32 -20.12 8.15 -3.25
N ILE A 33 -20.48 9.01 -4.19
CA ILE A 33 -21.78 9.02 -4.86
C ILE A 33 -21.65 8.54 -6.31
N SER A 34 -22.76 8.09 -6.89
CA SER A 34 -22.81 7.52 -8.24
C SER A 34 -23.13 8.54 -9.34
N TYR A 35 -23.63 9.72 -8.98
CA TYR A 35 -23.95 10.79 -9.93
C TYR A 35 -22.82 11.81 -10.06
N PRO A 36 -22.64 12.43 -11.23
CA PRO A 36 -21.59 13.42 -11.44
C PRO A 36 -21.73 14.65 -10.55
N THR A 37 -20.63 15.08 -9.96
CA THR A 37 -20.46 16.37 -9.26
C THR A 37 -19.16 17.04 -9.72
N GLN A 38 -19.01 18.33 -9.40
CA GLN A 38 -17.75 19.06 -9.63
C GLN A 38 -16.56 18.49 -8.83
N SER A 39 -16.84 17.77 -7.74
CA SER A 39 -15.83 17.32 -6.77
C SER A 39 -15.55 15.84 -6.91
N LEU A 40 -14.28 15.48 -6.99
CA LEU A 40 -13.81 14.10 -7.08
C LEU A 40 -12.84 13.79 -5.95
N VAL A 41 -12.86 12.55 -5.49
CA VAL A 41 -11.77 11.94 -4.73
C VAL A 41 -10.93 11.06 -5.65
N ILE A 42 -9.62 11.25 -5.60
CA ILE A 42 -8.63 10.52 -6.40
C ILE A 42 -7.86 9.60 -5.45
N ALA A 43 -8.28 8.34 -5.38
CA ALA A 43 -7.60 7.33 -4.56
C ALA A 43 -6.25 6.96 -5.17
N ASN A 44 -5.28 6.63 -4.30
CA ASN A 44 -3.86 6.40 -4.58
C ASN A 44 -3.06 7.65 -5.01
N ALA A 45 -3.71 8.80 -5.23
CA ALA A 45 -3.07 10.05 -5.62
C ALA A 45 -2.86 11.02 -4.45
N GLY A 46 -2.43 10.53 -3.29
CA GLY A 46 -2.19 11.37 -2.11
C GLY A 46 -0.70 11.47 -1.76
N LEU A 47 -0.37 12.47 -0.93
CA LEU A 47 0.99 12.68 -0.42
C LEU A 47 1.51 11.45 0.33
N GLY A 48 0.64 10.76 1.07
CA GLY A 48 0.99 9.53 1.79
C GLY A 48 1.26 8.32 0.89
N ASN A 49 0.97 8.43 -0.41
CA ASN A 49 1.32 7.42 -1.42
C ASN A 49 2.41 7.93 -2.39
N GLY A 50 3.13 9.00 -2.03
CA GLY A 50 4.23 9.55 -2.82
C GLY A 50 3.82 10.41 -4.02
N MET A 51 2.54 10.76 -4.18
CA MET A 51 2.09 11.64 -5.26
C MET A 51 2.35 13.10 -4.89
N SER A 52 3.18 13.80 -5.67
CA SER A 52 3.46 15.23 -5.46
C SER A 52 2.31 16.12 -5.95
N ARG A 53 2.19 17.33 -5.38
CA ARG A 53 1.17 18.30 -5.81
C ARG A 53 1.37 18.76 -7.24
N HIS A 54 2.61 19.03 -7.65
CA HIS A 54 2.92 19.47 -9.01
C HIS A 54 2.59 18.38 -10.02
N GLN A 55 2.95 17.12 -9.73
CA GLN A 55 2.66 16.00 -10.59
C GLN A 55 1.16 15.77 -10.75
N LEU A 56 0.41 15.71 -9.63
CA LEU A 56 -1.03 15.51 -9.70
C LEU A 56 -1.72 16.67 -10.43
N LEU A 57 -1.36 17.91 -10.11
CA LEU A 57 -1.95 19.10 -10.72
C LEU A 57 -1.78 19.10 -12.25
N GLY A 58 -0.57 18.80 -12.74
CA GLY A 58 -0.31 18.70 -14.18
C GLY A 58 -1.17 17.65 -14.87
N ILE A 59 -1.48 16.53 -14.20
CA ILE A 59 -2.37 15.49 -14.75
C ILE A 59 -3.83 15.97 -14.79
N ILE A 60 -4.32 16.62 -13.73
CA ILE A 60 -5.75 16.96 -13.61
C ILE A 60 -6.16 18.20 -14.41
N GLU A 61 -5.24 19.12 -14.66
CA GLU A 61 -5.47 20.34 -15.45
C GLU A 61 -5.70 20.04 -16.95
N GLU A 62 -5.25 18.89 -17.46
CA GLU A 62 -5.54 18.44 -18.83
C GLU A 62 -7.04 18.25 -19.11
N TYR A 63 -7.84 18.08 -18.06
CA TYR A 63 -9.25 17.71 -18.17
C TYR A 63 -10.22 18.85 -17.91
N GLY A 64 -9.76 19.99 -17.39
CA GLY A 64 -10.58 21.17 -17.15
C GLY A 64 -9.97 22.12 -16.12
N LEU A 65 -10.68 23.22 -15.86
CA LEU A 65 -10.25 24.21 -14.87
C LEU A 65 -10.35 23.63 -13.44
N VAL A 66 -9.21 23.52 -12.77
CA VAL A 66 -9.13 23.08 -11.37
C VAL A 66 -9.35 24.29 -10.46
N GLU A 67 -10.52 24.35 -9.80
CA GLU A 67 -10.80 25.39 -8.80
C GLU A 67 -10.03 25.14 -7.51
N THR A 68 -9.93 23.88 -7.10
CA THR A 68 -9.31 23.52 -5.83
C THR A 68 -8.72 22.12 -5.91
N LEU A 69 -7.47 21.99 -5.48
CA LEU A 69 -6.80 20.71 -5.24
C LEU A 69 -6.43 20.62 -3.75
N LEU A 70 -7.08 19.71 -3.04
CA LEU A 70 -6.82 19.42 -1.63
C LEU A 70 -6.07 18.09 -1.52
N MET A 71 -4.87 18.13 -0.96
CA MET A 71 -4.05 16.94 -0.72
C MET A 71 -3.75 16.82 0.77
N PRO A 72 -4.54 16.04 1.52
CA PRO A 72 -4.32 15.89 2.95
C PRO A 72 -2.96 15.25 3.24
N PRO A 73 -2.22 15.74 4.26
CA PRO A 73 -0.93 15.18 4.63
C PRO A 73 -1.08 13.72 5.05
N ASN A 74 -0.11 12.87 4.69
CA ASN A 74 -0.04 11.45 5.04
C ASN A 74 -1.25 10.60 4.60
N LYS A 75 -2.13 11.11 3.73
CA LYS A 75 -3.26 10.34 3.19
C LYS A 75 -2.94 9.81 1.80
N PRO A 76 -3.42 8.60 1.45
CA PRO A 76 -3.19 7.98 0.14
C PRO A 76 -4.22 8.43 -0.91
N TYR A 77 -4.88 9.57 -0.72
CA TYR A 77 -5.88 10.11 -1.64
C TYR A 77 -5.86 11.65 -1.61
N SER A 78 -6.42 12.26 -2.65
CA SER A 78 -6.60 13.71 -2.76
C SER A 78 -8.00 14.04 -3.26
N PHE A 79 -8.40 15.29 -3.13
CA PHE A 79 -9.66 15.81 -3.67
C PHE A 79 -9.40 16.90 -4.69
N VAL A 80 -10.18 16.89 -5.76
CA VAL A 80 -10.18 17.95 -6.77
C VAL A 80 -11.60 18.47 -6.93
N LYS A 81 -11.74 19.78 -7.10
CA LYS A 81 -12.96 20.43 -7.54
C LYS A 81 -12.70 21.14 -8.86
N TYR A 82 -13.49 20.81 -9.87
CA TYR A 82 -13.47 21.45 -11.19
C TYR A 82 -14.49 22.59 -11.29
N GLY A 83 -14.29 23.47 -12.26
CA GLY A 83 -15.22 24.58 -12.55
C GLY A 83 -16.61 24.08 -12.98
N THR A 84 -16.68 22.97 -13.70
CA THR A 84 -17.94 22.39 -14.18
C THR A 84 -18.05 20.90 -13.88
N THR A 85 -19.29 20.40 -13.80
CA THR A 85 -19.57 18.97 -13.61
C THR A 85 -19.14 18.15 -14.82
N GLU A 86 -19.18 18.74 -16.01
CA GLU A 86 -18.76 18.15 -17.28
C GLU A 86 -17.26 17.91 -17.31
N GLU A 87 -16.45 18.86 -16.85
CA GLU A 87 -14.99 18.71 -16.70
C GLU A 87 -14.64 17.61 -15.69
N ALA A 88 -15.31 17.60 -14.53
CA ALA A 88 -15.13 16.55 -13.54
C ALA A 88 -15.49 15.17 -14.10
N LYS A 89 -16.58 15.07 -14.86
CA LYS A 89 -16.96 13.82 -15.54
C LYS A 89 -15.93 13.38 -16.57
N LYS A 90 -15.40 14.32 -17.37
CA LYS A 90 -14.32 14.06 -18.33
C LYS A 90 -13.07 13.51 -17.62
N ALA A 91 -12.68 14.12 -16.49
CA ALA A 91 -11.57 13.65 -15.67
C ALA A 91 -11.85 12.24 -15.09
N PHE A 92 -13.05 12.00 -14.57
CA PHE A 92 -13.46 10.69 -14.06
C PHE A 92 -13.35 9.59 -15.12
N ASP A 93 -13.89 9.82 -16.32
CA ASP A 93 -13.89 8.84 -17.41
C ASP A 93 -12.48 8.53 -17.93
N ALA A 94 -11.57 9.52 -17.90
CA ALA A 94 -10.21 9.40 -18.42
C ALA A 94 -9.19 8.88 -17.39
N LEU A 95 -9.31 9.28 -16.12
CA LEU A 95 -8.34 8.98 -15.07
C LEU A 95 -8.65 7.69 -14.29
N ASN A 96 -9.91 7.25 -14.26
CA ASN A 96 -10.29 6.07 -13.50
C ASN A 96 -9.68 4.79 -14.10
N GLY A 97 -8.78 4.15 -13.36
CA GLY A 97 -7.99 3.01 -13.80
C GLY A 97 -6.72 3.37 -14.57
N LYS A 98 -6.35 4.66 -14.70
CA LYS A 98 -5.11 5.10 -15.34
C LYS A 98 -3.90 4.78 -14.44
N GLU A 99 -2.85 4.24 -15.05
CA GLU A 99 -1.56 3.99 -14.40
C GLU A 99 -0.67 5.23 -14.52
N VAL A 100 -0.03 5.61 -13.42
CA VAL A 100 0.85 6.78 -13.31
C VAL A 100 2.13 6.34 -12.61
N THR A 101 3.27 6.72 -13.16
CA THR A 101 4.58 6.49 -12.54
C THR A 101 4.92 7.65 -11.62
N LEU A 102 5.19 7.38 -10.34
CA LEU A 102 5.62 8.39 -9.38
C LEU A 102 7.03 8.88 -9.70
N GLU A 103 7.22 10.19 -9.76
CA GLU A 103 8.52 10.81 -10.08
C GLU A 103 9.60 10.46 -9.05
N ASP A 104 9.23 10.44 -7.75
CA ASP A 104 10.20 10.29 -6.65
C ASP A 104 10.68 8.85 -6.44
N PHE A 105 9.88 7.85 -6.80
CA PHE A 105 10.14 6.43 -6.48
C PHE A 105 10.16 5.51 -7.69
N GLY A 106 9.82 6.00 -8.89
CA GLY A 106 9.68 5.18 -10.10
C GLY A 106 8.62 4.07 -9.99
N GLN A 107 7.77 4.11 -8.96
CA GLN A 107 6.73 3.13 -8.71
C GLN A 107 5.47 3.49 -9.50
N ASN A 108 4.87 2.50 -10.15
CA ASN A 108 3.59 2.68 -10.80
C ASN A 108 2.43 2.54 -9.81
N ILE A 109 1.51 3.49 -9.86
CA ILE A 109 0.25 3.49 -9.13
C ILE A 109 -0.93 3.55 -10.10
N VAL A 110 -2.07 2.98 -9.71
CA VAL A 110 -3.30 3.06 -10.50
C VAL A 110 -4.27 3.97 -9.78
N LEU A 111 -4.77 4.99 -10.47
CA LEU A 111 -5.73 5.94 -9.92
C LEU A 111 -7.14 5.35 -9.93
N TYR A 112 -7.90 5.59 -8.86
CA TYR A 112 -9.34 5.27 -8.83
C TYR A 112 -10.11 6.51 -8.43
N ILE A 113 -11.03 6.94 -9.28
CA ILE A 113 -11.74 8.22 -9.12
C ILE A 113 -13.16 7.95 -8.65
N ASN A 114 -13.68 8.76 -7.73
CA ASN A 114 -15.09 8.71 -7.33
C ASN A 114 -15.66 10.11 -7.17
N PHE A 115 -16.95 10.29 -7.46
CA PHE A 115 -17.65 11.53 -7.19
C PHE A 115 -17.94 11.66 -5.70
N VAL A 116 -17.86 12.88 -5.18
CA VAL A 116 -18.17 13.22 -3.79
C VAL A 116 -19.00 14.50 -3.75
N GLU A 117 -19.89 14.63 -2.77
CA GLU A 117 -20.73 15.83 -2.62
C GLU A 117 -20.08 16.83 -1.66
N LYS A 118 -19.61 16.36 -0.51
CA LYS A 118 -18.95 17.17 0.51
C LYS A 118 -17.58 16.59 0.84
N VAL A 119 -16.58 17.45 0.84
CA VAL A 119 -15.23 17.09 1.27
C VAL A 119 -15.11 17.42 2.76
N PHE A 120 -15.36 16.43 3.61
CA PHE A 120 -15.04 16.51 5.02
C PHE A 120 -13.68 15.87 5.26
N TRP A 121 -12.82 16.57 5.98
CA TRP A 121 -11.54 16.03 6.39
C TRP A 121 -11.33 16.33 7.87
N GLN A 122 -11.02 15.27 8.63
CA GLN A 122 -10.60 15.36 10.01
C GLN A 122 -9.14 14.93 10.12
N ASN A 123 -8.38 15.77 10.82
CA ASN A 123 -6.97 15.60 11.06
C ASN A 123 -6.78 14.58 12.21
N ALA A 124 -7.09 13.32 11.96
CA ALA A 124 -6.91 12.26 12.95
C ALA A 124 -5.49 11.71 12.86
N VAL A 125 -4.56 12.31 13.60
CA VAL A 125 -3.27 11.67 13.90
C VAL A 125 -3.51 10.79 15.12
N PRO A 126 -3.37 9.46 15.03
CA PRO A 126 -3.43 8.60 16.21
C PRO A 126 -2.30 9.02 17.15
N THR A 127 -2.65 9.48 18.34
CA THR A 127 -1.66 9.87 19.36
C THR A 127 -1.06 8.67 20.09
N ASN A 128 -1.69 7.50 19.95
CA ASN A 128 -1.33 6.27 20.67
C ASN A 128 -1.03 5.14 19.68
N LEU A 129 -0.13 4.24 20.09
CA LEU A 129 0.04 2.95 19.42
C LEU A 129 -1.26 2.13 19.50
N PRO A 130 -1.52 1.23 18.53
CA PRO A 130 -2.62 0.29 18.62
C PRO A 130 -2.60 -0.48 19.96
N PRO A 131 -3.77 -0.74 20.58
CA PRO A 131 -3.82 -1.52 21.82
C PRO A 131 -3.12 -2.87 21.66
N GLY A 132 -2.23 -3.20 22.60
CA GLY A 132 -1.42 -4.43 22.58
C GLY A 132 -0.11 -4.32 21.79
N LEU A 133 0.17 -3.19 21.13
CA LEU A 133 1.47 -2.94 20.51
C LEU A 133 2.38 -2.14 21.46
N MET A 134 3.61 -2.63 21.66
CA MET A 134 4.67 -1.94 22.39
C MET A 134 5.97 -2.02 21.59
N VAL A 135 6.74 -0.92 21.57
CA VAL A 135 8.07 -0.87 20.95
C VAL A 135 9.11 -0.78 22.06
N ILE A 136 9.97 -1.80 22.17
CA ILE A 136 11.08 -1.82 23.10
C ILE A 136 12.34 -1.38 22.34
N GLU A 137 12.73 -0.13 22.53
CA GLU A 137 13.93 0.41 21.91
C GLU A 137 15.20 -0.20 22.54
N LYS A 138 16.24 -0.38 21.73
CA LYS A 138 17.58 -0.82 22.18
C LYS A 138 17.57 -2.15 22.96
N ILE A 139 16.66 -3.06 22.60
CA ILE A 139 16.59 -4.40 23.19
C ILE A 139 17.84 -5.25 22.94
N ILE A 140 18.57 -4.98 21.85
CA ILE A 140 19.87 -5.55 21.54
C ILE A 140 20.92 -4.44 21.46
N SER A 141 22.16 -4.77 21.81
CA SER A 141 23.31 -3.88 21.65
C SER A 141 23.81 -3.86 20.19
N PRO A 142 24.55 -2.80 19.77
CA PRO A 142 25.11 -2.72 18.42
C PRO A 142 26.02 -3.91 18.05
N GLU A 143 26.72 -4.47 19.03
CA GLU A 143 27.58 -5.65 18.83
C GLU A 143 26.77 -6.94 18.64
N GLU A 144 25.64 -7.09 19.33
CA GLU A 144 24.71 -8.20 19.11
C GLU A 144 24.03 -8.09 17.75
N GLU A 145 23.61 -6.88 17.36
CA GLU A 145 23.04 -6.60 16.04
C GLU A 145 24.02 -6.99 14.91
N ARG A 146 25.30 -6.59 15.02
CA ARG A 146 26.35 -6.94 14.06
C ARG A 146 26.49 -8.47 13.92
N LYS A 147 26.59 -9.19 15.04
CA LYS A 147 26.70 -10.66 15.04
C LYS A 147 25.47 -11.32 14.42
N MET A 148 24.27 -10.83 14.71
CA MET A 148 23.03 -11.34 14.12
C MET A 148 23.03 -11.15 12.60
N LEU A 149 23.43 -9.98 12.09
CA LEU A 149 23.51 -9.72 10.65
C LEU A 149 24.54 -10.62 9.95
N GLU A 150 25.72 -10.80 10.54
CA GLU A 150 26.79 -11.66 10.00
C GLU A 150 26.41 -13.14 9.98
N SER A 151 25.55 -13.58 10.91
CA SER A 151 25.10 -14.97 10.98
C SER A 151 24.15 -15.38 9.84
N ILE A 152 23.57 -14.42 9.11
CA ILE A 152 22.64 -14.71 8.02
C ILE A 152 23.44 -15.06 6.76
N ASN A 153 23.67 -16.36 6.55
CA ASN A 153 24.20 -16.83 5.28
C ASN A 153 23.14 -16.76 4.18
N TRP A 154 23.41 -15.92 3.19
CA TRP A 154 22.57 -15.68 2.03
C TRP A 154 22.87 -16.58 0.83
N VAL A 155 23.90 -17.42 0.91
CA VAL A 155 24.38 -18.29 -0.16
C VAL A 155 23.85 -19.72 0.04
N GLY A 156 23.12 -20.25 -0.94
CA GLY A 156 23.12 -21.69 -1.23
C GLY A 156 22.17 -22.62 -0.46
N ASP A 157 20.93 -22.22 -0.17
CA ASP A 157 19.87 -23.19 0.23
C ASP A 157 18.79 -23.28 -0.87
N GLU A 158 18.33 -24.49 -1.21
CA GLU A 158 17.24 -24.72 -2.19
C GLU A 158 15.96 -23.94 -1.81
N ASP A 159 15.65 -23.85 -0.52
CA ASP A 159 14.50 -23.11 0.03
C ASP A 159 14.64 -21.59 -0.18
N THR A 160 15.87 -21.08 -0.08
CA THR A 160 16.17 -19.67 -0.36
C THR A 160 15.91 -19.34 -1.84
N GLN A 161 16.11 -20.30 -2.74
CA GLN A 161 15.82 -20.12 -4.17
C GLN A 161 14.31 -20.10 -4.45
N ASN A 162 13.50 -20.93 -3.78
CA ASN A 162 12.05 -20.96 -3.96
C ASN A 162 11.37 -19.68 -3.44
N ALA A 163 11.74 -19.19 -2.25
CA ALA A 163 11.21 -17.93 -1.73
C ALA A 163 11.64 -16.71 -2.58
N GLN A 164 12.86 -16.71 -3.11
CA GLN A 164 13.38 -15.64 -3.97
C GLN A 164 12.71 -15.62 -5.36
N LYS A 165 12.32 -16.77 -5.93
CA LYS A 165 11.57 -16.83 -7.21
C LYS A 165 10.22 -16.12 -7.13
N THR A 166 9.57 -16.16 -5.96
CA THR A 166 8.22 -15.60 -5.76
C THR A 166 8.25 -14.09 -5.46
N LEU A 167 9.36 -13.56 -4.94
CA LEU A 167 9.45 -12.18 -4.44
C LEU A 167 10.54 -11.37 -5.15
N LYS A 168 10.12 -10.50 -6.08
CA LYS A 168 11.02 -9.77 -6.99
C LYS A 168 11.81 -8.61 -6.34
N HIS A 169 11.32 -8.05 -5.25
CA HIS A 169 11.86 -6.80 -4.68
C HIS A 169 12.49 -6.95 -3.29
N ARG A 170 12.59 -8.18 -2.76
CA ARG A 170 13.17 -8.45 -1.44
C ARG A 170 13.75 -9.85 -1.37
N ARG A 171 14.71 -10.04 -0.46
CA ARG A 171 15.26 -11.37 -0.12
C ARG A 171 14.54 -11.90 1.12
N VAL A 172 14.22 -13.19 1.12
CA VAL A 172 13.57 -13.86 2.25
C VAL A 172 14.33 -15.15 2.54
N LYS A 173 14.54 -15.42 3.84
CA LYS A 173 15.08 -16.68 4.36
C LYS A 173 14.20 -17.11 5.54
N HIS A 174 13.81 -18.38 5.57
CA HIS A 174 13.00 -18.96 6.64
C HIS A 174 13.88 -19.82 7.57
N PHE A 175 13.49 -19.91 8.84
CA PHE A 175 14.14 -20.75 9.85
C PHE A 175 13.05 -21.47 10.66
N GLY A 176 13.33 -22.70 11.09
CA GLY A 176 12.36 -23.56 11.79
C GLY A 176 11.27 -24.13 10.87
N TYR A 177 10.51 -23.30 10.18
CA TYR A 177 9.45 -23.71 9.25
C TYR A 177 9.42 -22.83 8.00
N GLU A 178 9.09 -23.42 6.86
CA GLU A 178 8.89 -22.67 5.62
C GLU A 178 7.49 -22.03 5.59
N PHE A 179 7.40 -20.77 5.17
CA PHE A 179 6.12 -20.16 4.86
C PHE A 179 5.66 -20.55 3.45
N CYS A 180 4.55 -21.29 3.37
CA CYS A 180 3.93 -21.72 2.12
C CYS A 180 3.05 -20.59 1.54
N TYR A 181 3.54 -19.95 0.48
CA TYR A 181 2.82 -18.84 -0.18
C TYR A 181 1.53 -19.26 -0.88
N ASP A 182 1.39 -20.54 -1.27
CA ASP A 182 0.19 -21.03 -1.95
C ASP A 182 -1.05 -21.03 -1.05
N ASN A 183 -0.87 -21.27 0.25
CA ASN A 183 -1.95 -21.35 1.24
C ASN A 183 -1.83 -20.32 2.38
N ASN A 184 -0.82 -19.44 2.34
CA ASN A 184 -0.51 -18.45 3.36
C ASN A 184 -0.36 -19.04 4.78
N ASN A 185 0.29 -20.20 4.91
CA ASN A 185 0.46 -20.88 6.19
C ASN A 185 1.82 -21.58 6.29
N VAL A 186 2.10 -22.19 7.45
CA VAL A 186 3.27 -23.04 7.68
C VAL A 186 2.84 -24.49 7.86
N ASP A 187 3.62 -25.44 7.33
CA ASP A 187 3.42 -26.87 7.54
C ASP A 187 4.19 -27.32 8.80
N LYS A 188 3.49 -27.46 9.94
CA LYS A 188 4.12 -27.79 11.23
C LYS A 188 4.70 -29.20 11.28
N ASP A 189 4.26 -30.08 10.38
CA ASP A 189 4.74 -31.45 10.29
C ASP A 189 6.03 -31.56 9.45
N LYS A 190 6.47 -30.45 8.83
CA LYS A 190 7.67 -30.37 8.00
C LYS A 190 8.59 -29.23 8.45
N PRO A 191 9.29 -29.38 9.58
CA PRO A 191 10.28 -28.40 10.00
C PRO A 191 11.47 -28.37 9.04
N LEU A 192 12.05 -27.19 8.87
CA LEU A 192 13.26 -26.97 8.09
C LEU A 192 14.50 -27.55 8.81
N PRO A 193 15.48 -28.05 8.06
CA PRO A 193 16.75 -28.49 8.63
C PRO A 193 17.46 -27.29 9.30
N GLY A 194 18.16 -27.55 10.42
CA GLY A 194 18.89 -26.51 11.16
C GLY A 194 18.04 -25.72 12.17
N GLY A 195 16.72 -25.86 12.17
CA GLY A 195 15.85 -25.30 13.20
C GLY A 195 15.95 -23.77 13.33
N LEU A 196 15.88 -23.28 14.57
CA LEU A 196 16.08 -21.87 14.88
C LEU A 196 17.58 -21.59 15.11
N PRO A 197 18.16 -20.50 14.57
CA PRO A 197 19.57 -20.17 14.79
C PRO A 197 19.91 -19.98 16.27
N GLU A 198 21.01 -20.59 16.72
CA GLU A 198 21.44 -20.54 18.12
C GLU A 198 21.68 -19.10 18.63
N ILE A 199 22.11 -18.20 17.74
CA ILE A 199 22.29 -16.78 18.06
C ILE A 199 21.00 -16.11 18.56
N CYS A 200 19.84 -16.65 18.23
CA CYS A 200 18.55 -16.15 18.71
C CYS A 200 18.27 -16.56 20.16
N ASN A 201 18.88 -17.61 20.70
CA ASN A 201 18.54 -18.15 22.03
C ASN A 201 18.73 -17.11 23.14
N LEU A 202 19.89 -16.46 23.16
CA LEU A 202 20.20 -15.38 24.12
C LEU A 202 19.20 -14.24 24.06
N PHE A 203 18.74 -13.87 22.86
CA PHE A 203 17.74 -12.83 22.66
C PHE A 203 16.35 -13.28 23.14
N LEU A 204 15.93 -14.50 22.79
CA LEU A 204 14.65 -15.05 23.20
C LEU A 204 14.53 -15.19 24.73
N GLU A 205 15.61 -15.62 25.40
CA GLU A 205 15.65 -15.67 26.87
C GLU A 205 15.50 -14.29 27.51
N LYS A 206 16.05 -13.24 26.90
CA LYS A 206 15.83 -11.86 27.34
C LYS A 206 14.38 -11.43 27.17
N CYS A 207 13.75 -11.79 26.04
CA CYS A 207 12.36 -11.47 25.76
C CYS A 207 11.38 -12.14 26.74
N LEU A 208 11.66 -13.37 27.19
CA LEU A 208 10.82 -14.08 28.17
C LEU A 208 10.88 -13.47 29.59
N LYS A 209 11.85 -12.60 29.87
CA LYS A 209 12.02 -11.92 31.17
C LYS A 209 11.36 -10.54 31.20
N GLN A 210 10.74 -10.10 30.11
CA GLN A 210 9.92 -8.88 30.00
C GLN A 210 8.47 -9.19 30.35
#